data_AF-A0A397YL13-F1
#
_entry.id   AF-A0A397YL13-F1
#
_cell.length_a   1.000
_cell.length_b   1.000
_cell.length_c   1.000
_cell.angle_alpha   90.00
_cell.angle_beta   90.00
_cell.angle_gamma   90.00
#
_symmetry.space_group_name_H-M   'P 1'
#
loop_
_entity.id
_entity.type
_entity.pdbx_description
1 polymer ?
#
loop_
_entity_poly.entity_id
_entity_poly.type
_entity_poly.pdbx_seq_one_letter_code
_entity_poly.pdbx_strand_id
1 'polypeptide(L)'
;MGNSDLILVDDIAKLAATDLCRDSVLAAPEYCNANFTSYFTSAFWSNPTLSLTFADRKACYFNTGVMVIDLSRWREGAYTARIEEWMAMQKRIRIYQLGSLPPFLLVFAGLIKPVNHRWNQHGLGGDNFRGLCRDLHPGPVSLLHWSGKGKPWARLDAGRPCPLDALWSPYDLLQTPFALDS
;
A
#
# COMPACT_ATOMS: atom_id res chain seq x y z
N MET A 1 -4.39 15.59 -10.41
CA MET A 1 -4.67 14.30 -11.08
C MET A 1 -4.74 13.23 -10.01
N GLY A 2 -5.84 12.46 -9.99
CA GLY A 2 -6.14 11.51 -8.90
C GLY A 2 -5.12 10.37 -8.81
N ASN A 3 -4.70 10.05 -7.58
CA ASN A 3 -3.76 8.97 -7.27
C ASN A 3 -4.43 7.58 -7.18
N SER A 4 -5.63 7.41 -7.74
CA SER A 4 -6.32 6.12 -7.68
C SER A 4 -5.91 5.28 -8.89
N ASP A 5 -5.11 4.26 -8.65
CA ASP A 5 -4.56 3.33 -9.63
C ASP A 5 -4.94 1.89 -9.28
N LEU A 6 -6.18 1.73 -8.80
CA LEU A 6 -6.76 0.48 -8.31
C LEU A 6 -7.96 0.05 -9.15
N ILE A 7 -8.09 -1.25 -9.37
CA ILE A 7 -9.34 -1.87 -9.84
C ILE A 7 -9.76 -2.93 -8.83
N LEU A 8 -10.98 -2.83 -8.35
CA LEU A 8 -11.64 -3.85 -7.54
C LEU A 8 -12.41 -4.81 -8.47
N VAL A 9 -12.16 -6.10 -8.34
CA VAL A 9 -12.77 -7.17 -9.18
C VAL A 9 -13.60 -8.16 -8.35
N ASP A 10 -13.88 -7.82 -7.09
CA ASP A 10 -14.64 -8.62 -6.13
C ASP A 10 -15.47 -7.69 -5.22
N ASP A 11 -16.36 -8.25 -4.41
CA ASP A 11 -17.20 -7.48 -3.50
C ASP A 11 -16.39 -6.95 -2.29
N ILE A 12 -16.24 -5.62 -2.19
CA ILE A 12 -15.53 -4.95 -1.10
C ILE A 12 -16.12 -5.25 0.28
N ALA A 13 -17.40 -5.61 0.37
CA ALA A 13 -18.04 -5.97 1.62
C ALA A 13 -17.33 -7.16 2.30
N LYS A 14 -16.74 -8.07 1.51
CA LYS A 14 -15.94 -9.20 2.04
C LYS A 14 -14.68 -8.73 2.77
N LEU A 15 -14.02 -7.67 2.29
CA LEU A 15 -12.90 -7.06 2.98
C LEU A 15 -13.39 -6.28 4.20
N ALA A 16 -14.46 -5.50 4.05
CA ALA A 16 -15.04 -4.70 5.14
C ALA A 16 -15.51 -5.58 6.32
N ALA A 17 -16.00 -6.78 6.05
CA ALA A 17 -16.40 -7.77 7.05
C ALA A 17 -15.23 -8.48 7.75
N THR A 18 -13.98 -8.05 7.53
CA THR A 18 -12.81 -8.61 8.23
C THR A 18 -12.97 -8.39 9.73
N ASP A 19 -13.00 -9.49 10.49
CA ASP A 19 -13.01 -9.43 11.94
C ASP A 19 -11.64 -8.95 12.46
N LEU A 20 -11.64 -7.70 12.93
CA LEU A 20 -10.54 -7.09 13.67
C LEU A 20 -10.57 -7.64 15.10
N CYS A 21 -9.77 -8.68 15.33
CA CYS A 21 -9.54 -9.28 16.65
C CYS A 21 -9.35 -8.18 17.71
N ARG A 22 -9.68 -8.45 18.98
CA ARG A 22 -9.76 -7.43 20.07
C ARG A 22 -8.56 -6.47 20.14
N ASP A 23 -7.36 -6.94 19.82
CA ASP A 23 -6.12 -6.17 19.96
C ASP A 23 -5.67 -5.48 18.67
N SER A 24 -6.34 -5.72 17.54
CA SER A 24 -6.00 -5.12 16.25
C SER A 24 -6.94 -3.98 15.90
N VAL A 25 -6.36 -2.85 15.48
CA VAL A 25 -7.10 -1.66 15.02
C VAL A 25 -7.14 -1.58 13.49
N LEU A 26 -6.22 -2.30 12.85
CA LEU A 26 -5.99 -2.24 11.41
C LEU A 26 -5.82 -3.65 10.86
N ALA A 27 -6.37 -3.90 9.67
CA ALA A 27 -6.08 -5.09 8.88
C ALA A 27 -5.54 -4.72 7.50
N ALA A 28 -4.53 -5.45 7.03
CA ALA A 28 -3.92 -5.25 5.72
C ALA A 28 -3.18 -6.52 5.25
N PRO A 29 -2.88 -6.66 3.94
CA PRO A 29 -2.01 -7.73 3.46
C PRO A 29 -0.57 -7.57 3.97
N GLU A 30 -0.04 -8.59 4.65
CA GLU A 30 1.34 -8.60 5.19
C GLU A 30 2.34 -9.34 4.30
N TYR A 31 3.53 -8.78 4.12
CA TYR A 31 4.63 -9.34 3.34
C TYR A 31 5.89 -9.42 4.22
N CYS A 32 6.05 -10.53 4.94
CA CYS A 32 7.14 -10.71 5.90
C CYS A 32 8.51 -10.96 5.27
N ASN A 33 8.59 -11.21 3.96
CA ASN A 33 9.86 -11.39 3.24
C ASN A 33 10.50 -10.05 2.83
N ALA A 34 9.84 -8.91 3.09
CA ALA A 34 10.38 -7.60 2.75
C ALA A 34 11.54 -7.22 3.68
N ASN A 35 12.61 -6.67 3.10
CA ASN A 35 13.74 -6.17 3.88
C ASN A 35 13.37 -4.85 4.59
N PHE A 36 13.04 -4.93 5.88
CA PHE A 36 12.67 -3.78 6.72
C PHE A 36 13.74 -2.68 6.76
N THR A 37 15.00 -3.07 6.67
CA THR A 37 16.15 -2.15 6.70
C THR A 37 16.12 -1.15 5.54
N SER A 38 15.42 -1.46 4.44
CA SER A 38 15.29 -0.54 3.28
C SER A 38 14.37 0.65 3.55
N TYR A 39 13.48 0.58 4.54
CA TYR A 39 12.52 1.65 4.85
C TYR A 39 13.05 2.68 5.85
N PHE A 40 14.03 2.30 6.67
CA PHE A 40 14.58 3.12 7.75
C PHE A 40 16.05 3.46 7.48
N THR A 41 16.50 4.63 7.94
CA THR A 41 17.88 5.09 7.71
C THR A 41 18.86 4.46 8.70
N SER A 42 20.16 4.58 8.42
CA SER A 42 21.20 4.18 9.39
C SER A 42 21.04 4.89 10.73
N ALA A 43 20.59 6.15 10.73
CA ALA A 43 20.35 6.93 11.95
C ALA A 43 19.23 6.33 12.84
N PHE A 44 18.23 5.66 12.25
CA PHE A 44 17.23 4.93 13.01
C PHE A 44 17.84 3.67 13.65
N TRP A 45 18.53 2.86 12.85
CA TRP A 45 19.06 1.58 13.32
C TRP A 45 20.23 1.71 14.31
N SER A 46 21.05 2.76 14.18
CA SER A 46 22.17 3.03 15.10
C SER A 46 21.74 3.66 16.41
N ASN A 47 20.50 4.15 16.53
CA ASN A 47 19.96 4.69 17.76
C ASN A 47 19.28 3.58 18.58
N PRO A 48 19.81 3.20 19.76
CA PRO A 48 19.27 2.10 20.56
C PRO A 48 17.83 2.31 21.02
N THR A 49 17.39 3.56 21.22
CA THR A 49 16.01 3.85 21.63
C THR A 49 15.04 3.65 20.47
N LEU A 50 15.45 4.04 19.25
CA LEU A 50 14.60 3.94 18.07
C LEU A 50 14.53 2.50 17.55
N SER A 51 15.66 1.81 17.48
CA SER A 51 15.71 0.44 16.97
C SER A 51 14.92 -0.56 17.82
N LEU A 52 14.76 -0.29 19.12
CA LEU A 52 13.91 -1.08 20.03
C LEU A 52 12.40 -1.03 19.68
N THR A 53 11.95 -0.10 18.82
CA THR A 53 10.54 0.02 18.41
C THR A 53 9.95 -1.30 17.89
N PHE A 54 10.78 -2.14 17.27
CA PHE A 54 10.37 -3.42 16.68
C PHE A 54 10.81 -4.65 17.48
N ALA A 55 11.56 -4.50 18.59
CA ALA A 55 12.23 -5.62 19.25
C ALA A 55 11.27 -6.73 19.70
N ASP A 56 10.10 -6.35 20.22
CA ASP A 56 9.08 -7.29 20.71
C ASP A 56 8.01 -7.62 19.68
N ARG A 57 8.23 -7.28 18.40
CA ARG A 57 7.24 -7.45 17.34
C ARG A 57 7.79 -8.34 16.23
N LYS A 58 6.96 -9.26 15.75
CA LYS A 58 7.19 -9.89 14.45
C LYS A 58 6.80 -8.91 13.34
N ALA A 59 7.59 -7.85 13.17
CA ALA A 59 7.30 -6.78 12.25
C ALA A 59 7.36 -7.26 10.79
N CYS A 60 6.22 -7.24 10.11
CA CYS A 60 6.11 -7.48 8.68
C CYS A 60 5.72 -6.21 7.94
N TYR A 61 6.08 -6.15 6.65
CA TYR A 61 5.67 -5.03 5.82
C TYR A 61 4.20 -5.20 5.53
N PHE A 62 3.44 -4.12 5.53
CA PHE A 62 2.12 -4.11 4.91
C PHE A 62 2.02 -2.88 4.02
N ASN A 63 1.19 -2.98 2.99
CA ASN A 63 0.99 -1.87 2.07
C ASN A 63 -0.17 -1.02 2.59
N THR A 64 -0.02 0.31 2.63
CA THR A 64 -1.06 1.25 3.07
C THR A 64 -2.11 1.57 2.00
N GLY A 65 -2.00 1.00 0.80
CA GLY A 65 -2.94 1.21 -0.29
C GLY A 65 -4.29 0.53 -0.09
N VAL A 66 -4.35 -0.57 0.69
CA VAL A 66 -5.60 -1.27 1.00
C VAL A 66 -5.56 -1.70 2.47
N MET A 67 -6.45 -1.11 3.28
CA MET A 67 -6.53 -1.36 4.71
C MET A 67 -7.97 -1.30 5.19
N VAL A 68 -8.28 -2.07 6.24
CA VAL A 68 -9.50 -1.93 7.04
C VAL A 68 -9.10 -1.33 8.37
N ILE A 69 -9.80 -0.29 8.83
CA ILE A 69 -9.48 0.42 10.07
C ILE A 69 -10.74 0.49 10.93
N ASP A 70 -10.63 0.05 12.19
CA ASP A 70 -11.63 0.33 13.22
C ASP A 70 -11.46 1.79 13.67
N LEU A 71 -12.35 2.67 13.23
CA LEU A 71 -12.27 4.09 13.53
C LEU A 71 -12.54 4.43 15.00
N SER A 72 -13.27 3.58 15.73
CA SER A 72 -13.52 3.78 17.16
C SER A 72 -12.24 3.50 17.94
N ARG A 73 -11.65 2.31 17.75
CA ARG A 73 -10.36 1.96 18.37
C ARG A 73 -9.23 2.87 17.91
N TRP A 74 -9.27 3.35 16.66
CA TRP A 74 -8.30 4.32 16.15
C TRP A 74 -8.30 5.62 16.97
N ARG A 75 -9.49 6.14 17.30
CA ARG A 75 -9.64 7.36 18.10
C ARG A 75 -9.29 7.11 19.56
N GLU A 76 -9.78 6.02 20.14
CA GLU A 76 -9.51 5.63 21.53
C GLU A 76 -8.01 5.44 21.79
N GLY A 77 -7.28 4.82 20.86
CA GLY A 77 -5.83 4.62 20.95
C GLY A 77 -4.98 5.81 20.49
N ALA A 78 -5.60 6.95 20.15
CA ALA A 78 -4.94 8.17 19.68
C ALA A 78 -3.90 7.94 18.57
N TYR A 79 -4.18 7.03 17.63
CA TYR A 79 -3.18 6.59 16.64
C TYR A 79 -2.74 7.68 15.66
N THR A 80 -3.62 8.66 15.37
CA THR A 80 -3.24 9.85 14.60
C THR A 80 -2.07 10.59 15.26
N ALA A 81 -2.16 10.86 16.57
CA ALA A 81 -1.12 11.58 17.30
C ALA A 81 0.20 10.80 17.31
N ARG A 82 0.14 9.48 17.53
CA ARG A 82 1.33 8.59 17.50
C ARG A 82 2.03 8.60 16.14
N ILE A 83 1.27 8.63 15.05
CA ILE A 83 1.84 8.74 13.69
C ILE A 83 2.48 10.11 13.50
N GLU A 84 1.80 11.18 13.92
CA GLU A 84 2.29 12.55 13.79
C GLU A 84 3.58 12.80 14.61
N GLU A 85 3.73 12.17 15.77
CA GLU A 85 4.97 12.19 16.57
C GLU A 85 6.16 11.63 15.78
N TRP A 86 5.99 10.49 15.11
CA TRP A 86 7.01 9.92 14.23
C TRP A 86 7.31 10.82 13.04
N MET A 87 6.29 11.46 12.46
CA MET A 87 6.46 12.44 11.38
C MET A 87 7.21 13.69 11.86
N ALA A 88 6.98 14.15 13.09
CA ALA A 88 7.72 15.25 13.68
C ALA A 88 9.19 14.88 13.94
N MET A 89 9.45 13.65 14.40
CA MET A 89 10.82 13.13 14.57
C MET A 89 11.58 13.07 13.24
N GLN A 90 10.93 12.60 12.17
CA GLN A 90 11.51 12.57 10.83
C GLN A 90 11.99 13.96 10.36
N LYS A 91 11.22 15.02 10.66
CA LYS A 91 11.60 16.40 10.29
C LYS A 91 12.87 16.88 10.98
N ARG A 92 13.25 16.28 12.11
CA ARG A 92 14.43 16.68 12.90
C ARG A 92 15.69 15.90 12.52
N ILE A 93 15.59 14.57 12.40
CA ILE A 93 16.79 13.69 12.31
C ILE A 93 16.74 12.63 11.19
N ARG A 94 15.76 12.70 10.29
CA ARG A 94 15.61 11.81 9.11
C ARG A 94 15.88 10.32 9.41
N ILE A 95 14.89 9.66 9.99
CA ILE A 95 14.93 8.26 10.45
C ILE A 95 14.37 7.25 9.45
N TYR A 96 13.66 7.70 8.41
CA TYR A 96 13.13 6.81 7.37
C TYR A 96 13.17 7.42 5.96
N GLN A 97 13.00 6.56 4.94
CA GLN A 97 12.90 6.96 3.54
C GLN A 97 11.57 7.69 3.26
N LEU A 98 11.54 8.59 2.27
CA LEU A 98 10.33 9.37 1.94
C LEU A 98 9.13 8.47 1.62
N GLY A 99 7.94 8.91 2.07
CA GLY A 99 6.67 8.22 1.84
C GLY A 99 5.76 8.27 3.07
N SER A 100 4.51 7.87 2.90
CA SER A 100 3.52 7.77 3.99
C SER A 100 3.61 6.46 4.76
N LEU A 101 4.26 5.43 4.20
CA LEU A 101 4.30 4.10 4.79
C LEU A 101 5.14 3.98 6.08
N PRO A 102 6.38 4.52 6.18
CA PRO A 102 7.22 4.25 7.35
C PRO A 102 6.60 4.66 8.70
N PRO A 103 5.88 5.80 8.83
CA PRO A 103 5.13 6.11 10.05
C PRO A 103 4.09 5.06 10.44
N PHE A 104 3.40 4.47 9.47
CA PHE A 104 2.45 3.37 9.72
C PHE A 104 3.18 2.12 10.19
N LEU A 105 4.33 1.78 9.61
CA LEU A 105 5.13 0.64 10.05
C LEU A 105 5.60 0.81 11.50
N LEU A 106 6.09 2.00 11.89
CA LEU A 106 6.53 2.29 13.26
C LEU A 106 5.42 2.06 14.29
N VAL A 107 4.18 2.41 13.94
CA VAL A 107 3.03 2.28 14.83
C VAL A 107 2.42 0.88 14.82
N PHE A 108 2.35 0.23 13.66
CA PHE A 108 1.50 -0.95 13.47
C PHE A 108 2.21 -2.23 13.02
N ALA A 109 3.45 -2.20 12.55
CA ALA A 109 4.10 -3.42 12.05
C ALA A 109 4.16 -4.49 13.16
N GLY A 110 3.61 -5.69 12.85
CA GLY A 110 3.47 -6.79 13.81
C GLY A 110 2.29 -6.68 14.78
N LEU A 111 1.42 -5.67 14.63
CA LEU A 111 0.22 -5.43 15.47
C LEU A 111 -1.09 -5.42 14.68
N ILE A 112 -1.02 -5.71 13.37
CA ILE A 112 -2.20 -5.69 12.48
C ILE A 112 -2.79 -7.08 12.33
N LYS A 113 -4.05 -7.13 11.90
CA LYS A 113 -4.68 -8.36 11.42
C LYS A 113 -4.27 -8.62 9.96
N PRO A 114 -3.56 -9.70 9.63
CA PRO A 114 -3.28 -10.03 8.25
C PRO A 114 -4.56 -10.39 7.50
N VAL A 115 -4.71 -9.86 6.28
CA VAL A 115 -5.74 -10.33 5.32
C VAL A 115 -5.08 -11.01 4.13
N ASN A 116 -5.87 -11.78 3.39
CA ASN A 116 -5.39 -12.51 2.22
C ASN A 116 -4.83 -11.56 1.15
N HIS A 117 -3.71 -11.94 0.52
CA HIS A 117 -3.02 -11.13 -0.50
C HIS A 117 -3.86 -10.83 -1.75
N ARG A 118 -4.98 -11.55 -1.98
CA ARG A 118 -5.95 -11.25 -3.03
C ARG A 118 -6.42 -9.79 -3.03
N TRP A 119 -6.41 -9.14 -1.86
CA TRP A 119 -6.85 -7.78 -1.65
C TRP A 119 -5.81 -6.73 -2.06
N ASN A 120 -4.63 -7.12 -2.52
CA ASN A 120 -3.64 -6.17 -3.02
C ASN A 120 -2.62 -6.81 -3.98
N GLN A 121 -3.03 -7.06 -5.23
CA GLN A 121 -2.12 -7.43 -6.31
C GLN A 121 -1.36 -6.20 -6.78
N HIS A 122 -0.29 -5.87 -6.04
CA HIS A 122 0.50 -4.65 -6.22
C HIS A 122 1.67 -4.85 -7.20
N GLY A 123 2.29 -3.74 -7.59
CA GLY A 123 3.45 -3.73 -8.48
C GLY A 123 3.10 -3.81 -9.95
N LEU A 124 1.81 -3.70 -10.32
CA LEU A 124 1.38 -3.70 -11.73
C LEU A 124 1.85 -2.44 -12.48
N GLY A 125 2.32 -1.43 -11.74
CA GLY A 125 3.02 -0.27 -12.28
C GLY A 125 4.38 -0.60 -12.93
N GLY A 126 4.81 -1.86 -12.89
CA GLY A 126 6.04 -2.36 -13.48
C GLY A 126 7.28 -2.10 -12.62
N ASP A 127 8.40 -2.64 -13.07
CA ASP A 127 9.72 -2.36 -12.49
C ASP A 127 10.08 -0.88 -12.68
N ASN A 128 10.46 -0.21 -11.58
CA ASN A 128 10.93 1.18 -11.57
C ASN A 128 12.22 1.41 -12.42
N PHE A 129 12.94 0.36 -12.79
CA PHE A 129 14.18 0.40 -13.57
C PHE A 129 13.99 0.08 -15.06
N ARG A 130 13.26 -0.97 -15.42
CA ARG A 130 13.14 -1.43 -16.82
C ARG A 130 11.76 -1.25 -17.45
N GLY A 131 10.74 -0.86 -16.69
CA GLY A 131 9.38 -0.71 -17.21
C GLY A 131 8.74 -2.04 -17.65
N LEU A 132 9.27 -3.17 -17.19
CA LEU A 132 8.76 -4.50 -17.51
C LEU A 132 7.41 -4.72 -16.84
N CYS A 133 6.50 -5.38 -17.56
CA CYS A 133 5.23 -5.84 -17.02
C CYS A 133 5.47 -6.89 -15.93
N ARG A 134 4.65 -6.85 -14.88
CA ARG A 134 4.71 -7.79 -13.77
C ARG A 134 3.48 -8.68 -13.78
N ASP A 135 3.69 -9.97 -13.55
CA ASP A 135 2.62 -10.93 -13.36
C ASP A 135 1.95 -10.78 -11.99
N LEU A 136 0.74 -11.34 -11.87
CA LEU A 136 0.01 -11.44 -10.61
C LEU A 136 0.76 -12.35 -9.62
N HIS A 137 0.60 -12.07 -8.33
CA HIS A 137 1.01 -13.01 -7.30
C HIS A 137 0.13 -14.28 -7.37
N PRO A 138 0.68 -15.46 -7.00
CA PRO A 138 -0.12 -16.69 -6.97
C PRO A 138 -1.37 -16.56 -6.09
N GLY A 139 -2.47 -17.15 -6.56
CA GLY A 139 -3.72 -17.22 -5.83
C GLY A 139 -4.83 -16.33 -6.42
N PRO A 140 -5.97 -16.24 -5.71
CA PRO A 140 -7.12 -15.48 -6.16
C PRO A 140 -6.85 -13.97 -6.14
N VAL A 141 -7.63 -13.24 -6.94
CA VAL A 141 -7.51 -11.79 -7.09
C VAL A 141 -8.84 -11.13 -6.78
N SER A 142 -8.82 -10.14 -5.89
CA SER A 142 -9.96 -9.28 -5.55
C SER A 142 -9.66 -7.82 -5.86
N LEU A 143 -8.39 -7.41 -5.84
CA LEU A 143 -7.99 -6.03 -6.13
C LEU A 143 -6.63 -5.98 -6.83
N LEU A 144 -6.58 -5.24 -7.94
CA LEU A 144 -5.42 -4.95 -8.77
C LEU A 144 -4.90 -3.55 -8.45
N HIS A 145 -3.58 -3.40 -8.30
CA HIS A 145 -2.95 -2.14 -7.89
C HIS A 145 -1.72 -1.82 -8.74
N TRP A 146 -1.82 -0.75 -9.55
CA TRP A 146 -0.74 -0.21 -10.39
C TRP A 146 0.28 0.63 -9.62
N SER A 147 0.66 0.15 -8.42
CA SER A 147 1.69 0.77 -7.60
C SER A 147 3.00 0.83 -8.39
N GLY A 148 3.66 1.99 -8.39
CA GLY A 148 4.85 2.26 -9.20
C GLY A 148 4.60 3.37 -10.22
N LYS A 149 5.56 3.54 -11.14
CA LYS A 149 5.56 4.65 -12.10
C LYS A 149 4.71 4.38 -13.36
N GLY A 150 4.63 3.14 -13.82
CA GLY A 150 3.93 2.80 -15.05
C GLY A 150 2.42 2.73 -14.87
N LYS A 151 1.74 3.86 -15.03
CA LYS A 151 0.28 3.92 -14.92
C LYS A 151 -0.41 3.29 -16.14
N PRO A 152 -1.54 2.59 -15.95
CA PRO A 152 -2.19 1.84 -17.03
C PRO A 152 -2.66 2.76 -18.16
N TRP A 153 -3.32 3.89 -17.84
CA TRP A 153 -3.74 4.90 -18.82
C TRP A 153 -2.57 5.42 -19.65
N ALA A 154 -1.43 5.74 -19.01
CA ALA A 154 -0.24 6.22 -19.71
C ALA A 154 0.36 5.18 -20.66
N ARG A 155 0.29 3.88 -20.33
CA ARG A 155 0.77 2.80 -21.20
C ARG A 155 -0.19 2.50 -22.35
N LEU A 156 -1.50 2.61 -22.09
CA LEU A 156 -2.55 2.53 -23.10
C LEU A 156 -2.40 3.66 -24.13
N ASP A 157 -2.31 4.91 -23.68
CA ASP A 157 -2.12 6.09 -24.52
C ASP A 157 -0.84 6.01 -25.37
N ALA A 158 0.23 5.43 -24.80
CA ALA A 158 1.50 5.26 -25.49
C ALA A 158 1.54 4.04 -26.44
N GLY A 159 0.43 3.30 -26.61
CA GLY A 159 0.36 2.11 -27.47
C GLY A 159 1.27 0.96 -27.00
N ARG A 160 1.66 0.93 -25.73
CA ARG A 160 2.55 -0.08 -25.14
C ARG A 160 1.95 -0.68 -23.85
N PRO A 161 0.73 -1.25 -23.90
CA PRO A 161 0.08 -1.78 -22.71
C PRO A 161 0.75 -3.06 -22.22
N CYS A 162 0.77 -3.22 -20.90
CA CYS A 162 0.91 -4.54 -20.29
C CYS A 162 -0.40 -5.32 -20.42
N PRO A 163 -0.37 -6.68 -20.39
CA PRO A 163 -1.59 -7.49 -20.54
C PRO A 163 -2.73 -7.10 -19.60
N LEU A 164 -2.42 -6.74 -18.35
CA LEU A 164 -3.43 -6.35 -17.36
C LEU A 164 -3.96 -4.92 -17.55
N ASP A 165 -3.25 -4.04 -18.28
CA ASP A 165 -3.71 -2.66 -18.51
C ASP A 165 -5.01 -2.63 -19.31
N ALA A 166 -5.27 -3.66 -20.13
CA ALA A 166 -6.54 -3.81 -20.83
C ALA A 166 -7.75 -3.86 -19.88
N LEU A 167 -7.57 -4.30 -18.63
CA LEU A 167 -8.63 -4.27 -17.62
C LEU A 167 -8.98 -2.85 -17.16
N TRP A 168 -8.08 -1.89 -17.35
CA TRP A 168 -8.30 -0.48 -17.05
C TRP A 168 -9.09 0.24 -18.15
N SER A 169 -8.94 -0.19 -19.41
CA SER A 169 -9.49 0.55 -20.57
C SER A 169 -10.97 0.89 -20.48
N PRO A 170 -11.88 0.04 -19.92
CA PRO A 170 -13.30 0.39 -19.83
C PRO A 170 -13.61 1.52 -18.85
N TYR A 171 -12.66 1.85 -17.96
CA TYR A 171 -12.80 2.89 -16.94
C TYR A 171 -12.04 4.16 -17.29
N ASP A 172 -11.36 4.18 -18.44
CA ASP A 172 -10.61 5.35 -18.88
C ASP A 172 -11.56 6.42 -19.43
N LEU A 173 -11.77 7.47 -18.64
CA LEU A 173 -12.71 8.56 -18.94
C LEU A 173 -12.28 9.41 -20.15
N LEU A 174 -11.07 9.20 -20.68
CA LEU A 174 -10.60 9.83 -21.93
C LEU A 174 -11.24 9.22 -23.18
N GLN A 175 -11.89 8.06 -23.09
CA GLN A 175 -12.81 7.59 -24.13
C GLN A 175 -14.19 8.19 -23.92
N THR A 176 -14.40 9.42 -24.44
CA THR A 176 -15.76 9.92 -24.66
C THR A 176 -16.47 8.98 -25.66
N PRO A 177 -17.66 8.42 -25.35
CA PRO A 177 -18.41 7.56 -26.28
C PRO A 177 -18.89 8.31 -27.54
N PHE A 178 -18.79 9.63 -27.53
CA PHE A 178 -19.15 10.46 -28.66
C PHE A 178 -17.87 11.04 -29.26
N ALA A 179 -17.44 10.44 -30.38
CA ALA A 179 -16.68 11.20 -31.35
C ALA A 179 -17.53 12.40 -31.77
N LEU A 180 -17.04 13.61 -31.54
CA LEU A 180 -17.56 14.76 -32.27
C LEU A 180 -17.03 14.63 -33.69
N ASP A 181 -17.85 14.03 -34.56
CA ASP A 181 -17.63 14.09 -36.00
C ASP A 181 -17.42 15.56 -36.39
N SER A 182 -16.26 15.85 -36.97
CA SER A 182 -15.91 17.14 -37.57
C SER A 182 -16.22 17.13 -39.06
#